data_AF-A0A0A0KXP9-F1
#
_entry.id   AF-A0A0A0KXP9-F1
#
_cell.length_a   1.000
_cell.length_b   1.000
_cell.length_c   1.000
_cell.angle_alpha   90.00
_cell.angle_beta   90.00
_cell.angle_gamma   90.00
#
_symmetry.space_group_name_H-M   'P 1'
#
loop_
_entity.id
_entity.type
_entity.pdbx_description
1 polymer ?
#
loop_
_entity_poly.entity_id
_entity_poly.type
_entity_poly.pdbx_seq_one_letter_code
_entity_poly.pdbx_strand_id
1 'polypeptide(L)' 'MTFFFWLKILTEAGGVVTDAAGNALDFSKGRYLDLYKGIIVTNQRLMPSLLKAVPEALQQTSSSTL' A
#
# COMPACT_ATOMS: atom_id res chain seq x y z
N MET A 1 -16.46 -5.36 -9.51
CA MET A 1 -16.87 -5.17 -8.10
C MET A 1 -16.36 -6.33 -7.23
N THR A 2 -15.08 -6.70 -7.32
CA THR A 2 -14.53 -7.89 -6.62
C THR A 2 -13.23 -7.61 -5.88
N PHE A 3 -12.47 -6.59 -6.29
CA PHE A 3 -11.19 -6.24 -5.67
C PHE A 3 -11.34 -5.66 -4.24
N PHE A 4 -12.43 -4.94 -4.01
CA PHE A 4 -12.76 -4.29 -2.74
C PHE A 4 -13.00 -5.25 -1.57
N PHE A 5 -13.61 -6.40 -1.85
CA PHE A 5 -14.01 -7.34 -0.81
C PHE A 5 -12.79 -7.97 -0.13
N TRP A 6 -11.73 -8.23 -0.90
CA TRP A 6 -10.53 -8.88 -0.38
C TRP A 6 -9.71 -7.95 0.53
N LEU A 7 -9.59 -6.66 0.18
CA LEU A 7 -8.93 -5.67 1.04
C LEU A 7 -9.69 -5.45 2.35
N LYS A 8 -11.03 -5.49 2.31
CA LYS A 8 -11.83 -5.43 3.55
C LYS A 8 -11.57 -6.62 4.46
N ILE A 9 -11.56 -7.85 3.93
CA ILE A 9 -11.30 -9.05 4.74
C ILE A 9 -9.94 -8.94 5.46
N LEU A 10 -8.92 -8.42 4.78
CA LEU A 10 -7.59 -8.20 5.37
C LEU A 10 -7.62 -7.20 6.52
N THR A 11 -8.34 -6.08 6.37
CA THR A 11 -8.48 -5.09 7.44
C THR A 11 -9.27 -5.65 8.63
N GLU A 12 -10.37 -6.36 8.39
CA GLU A 12 -11.17 -7.01 9.44
C GLU A 12 -10.39 -8.12 10.16
N ALA A 13 -9.45 -8.79 9.47
CA ALA A 13 -8.53 -9.75 10.07
C ALA A 13 -7.37 -9.11 10.85
N GLY A 14 -7.34 -7.77 10.99
CA GLY A 14 -6.32 -7.02 11.72
C GLY A 14 -5.10 -6.62 10.89
N GLY A 15 -5.16 -6.79 9.57
CA GLY A 15 -4.21 -6.25 8.61
C GLY A 15 -4.35 -4.73 8.45
N VAL A 16 -3.28 -4.08 8.00
CA VAL A 16 -3.23 -2.66 7.66
C VAL A 16 -2.99 -2.55 6.16
N VAL A 17 -3.83 -1.75 5.50
CA VAL A 17 -3.78 -1.50 4.06
C VAL A 17 -3.60 0.01 3.84
N THR A 18 -2.51 0.41 3.20
CA THR A 18 -2.24 1.82 2.83
C THR A 18 -1.61 1.93 1.45
N ASP A 19 -1.46 3.15 0.96
CA ASP A 19 -0.54 3.46 -0.14
C ASP A 19 0.94 3.42 0.34
N ALA A 20 1.89 3.65 -0.55
CA ALA A 20 3.32 3.66 -0.21
C ALA A 20 3.77 4.92 0.57
N ALA A 21 2.90 5.91 0.74
CA ALA A 21 3.12 7.05 1.63
C ALA A 21 2.56 6.80 3.04
N GLY A 22 1.84 5.69 3.25
CA GLY A 22 1.17 5.37 4.52
C GLY A 22 -0.23 5.94 4.66
N ASN A 23 -0.81 6.50 3.59
CA ASN A 23 -2.18 7.00 3.60
C ASN A 23 -3.19 5.87 3.41
N ALA A 24 -4.34 5.99 4.07
CA ALA A 24 -5.46 5.09 3.84
C ALA A 24 -5.94 5.19 2.38
N LEU A 25 -6.35 4.05 1.82
CA LEU A 25 -6.89 4.01 0.46
C LEU A 25 -8.23 4.74 0.39
N ASP A 26 -8.32 5.77 -0.46
CA ASP A 26 -9.57 6.45 -0.76
C ASP A 26 -10.30 5.76 -1.90
N PHE A 27 -11.36 5.07 -1.53
CA PHE A 27 -12.21 4.33 -2.44
C PHE A 27 -13.42 5.11 -2.97
N SER A 28 -13.59 6.37 -2.56
CA SER A 28 -14.72 7.21 -2.98
C SER A 28 -14.61 7.69 -4.44
N LYS A 29 -13.42 7.56 -5.05
CA LYS A 29 -13.06 8.04 -6.39
C LYS A 29 -13.61 7.19 -7.55
N GLY A 30 -14.44 6.18 -7.28
CA GLY A 30 -15.10 5.36 -8.28
C GLY A 30 -14.29 4.14 -8.70
N ARG A 31 -14.02 3.97 -10.01
CA ARG A 31 -13.39 2.73 -10.54
C ARG A 31 -11.89 2.63 -10.26
N TYR A 32 -11.23 3.76 -10.04
CA TYR A 32 -9.77 3.84 -9.85
C TYR A 32 -9.45 4.29 -8.43
N LEU A 33 -8.29 3.82 -7.95
CA LEU A 33 -7.71 4.26 -6.69
C LEU A 33 -6.72 5.40 -6.99
N ASP A 34 -6.87 6.49 -6.25
CA ASP A 34 -5.92 7.61 -6.24
C ASP A 34 -4.80 7.23 -5.27
N LEU A 35 -3.69 6.73 -5.81
CA LEU A 35 -2.60 6.13 -5.03
C LEU A 35 -1.32 6.93 -5.15
N TYR A 36 -0.66 7.17 -4.02
CA TYR A 36 0.78 7.40 -4.04
C TYR A 36 1.52 6.07 -4.17
N LYS A 37 1.93 5.76 -5.41
CA LYS A 37 2.82 4.63 -5.78
C LYS A 37 2.46 3.28 -5.13
N GLY A 38 1.42 2.62 -5.65
CA GLY A 38 1.10 1.23 -5.29
C GLY A 38 0.38 1.07 -3.94
N ILE A 39 0.27 -0.18 -3.47
CA ILE A 39 -0.49 -0.57 -2.27
C ILE A 39 0.42 -1.43 -1.38
N ILE A 40 0.42 -1.16 -0.08
CA ILE A 40 1.09 -1.95 0.95
C ILE A 40 0.03 -2.62 1.82
N VAL A 41 0.16 -3.93 2.01
CA VAL A 41 -0.68 -4.72 2.92
C VAL A 41 0.23 -5.48 3.87
N THR A 42 0.09 -5.27 5.18
CA THR A 42 0.89 -5.97 6.20
C THR A 42 0.19 -5.96 7.56
N ASN A 43 0.86 -6.44 8.62
CA ASN A 43 0.38 -6.28 9.99
C ASN A 43 0.84 -4.95 10.61
N GLN A 44 0.16 -4.53 11.69
CA GLN A 44 0.47 -3.29 12.40
C GLN A 44 1.94 -3.20 12.88
N ARG A 45 2.58 -4.33 13.18
CA ARG A 45 3.96 -4.34 13.71
C ARG A 45 5.02 -4.05 12.64
N LEU A 46 4.84 -4.57 11.42
CA LEU A 46 5.84 -4.42 10.35
C LEU A 46 5.62 -3.14 9.53
N MET A 47 4.46 -2.50 9.65
CA MET A 47 4.09 -1.35 8.85
C MET A 47 5.10 -0.18 8.92
N PRO A 48 5.61 0.24 10.09
CA PRO A 48 6.59 1.31 10.17
C PRO A 48 7.91 0.98 9.48
N SER A 49 8.33 -0.30 9.50
CA SER A 49 9.55 -0.75 8.83
C SER A 49 9.38 -0.79 7.31
N LEU A 50 8.23 -1.23 6.82
CA LEU A 50 7.93 -1.25 5.39
C LEU A 50 7.81 0.15 4.80
N LEU A 51 7.16 1.07 5.49
CA LEU A 51 7.05 2.47 5.03
C LEU A 51 8.41 3.17 4.91
N LYS A 52 9.42 2.72 5.65
CA LYS A 52 10.81 3.18 5.50
C LYS A 52 11.55 2.48 4.35
N ALA A 53 11.41 1.16 4.23
CA ALA A 53 12.13 0.37 3.24
C ALA A 53 11.60 0.55 1.79
N VAL A 54 10.31 0.85 1.62
CA VAL A 54 9.70 0.98 0.28
C VAL A 54 10.30 2.15 -0.52
N PRO A 55 10.44 3.37 0.02
CA PRO A 55 11.14 4.46 -0.67
C PRO A 55 12.57 4.09 -1.09
N GLU A 56 13.32 3.41 -0.23
CA GLU A 56 14.70 2.96 -0.49
C GLU A 56 14.76 1.97 -1.66
N ALA A 57 13.87 0.98 -1.67
CA ALA A 57 13.77 -0.01 -2.75
C ALA A 57 13.37 0.61 -4.11
N LEU A 58 12.48 1.61 -4.08
CA LEU A 58 12.06 2.34 -5.27
C LEU A 58 13.19 3.21 -5.83
N GLN A 59 14.03 3.80 -4.97
CA GLN A 59 15.21 4.55 -5.39
C GLN A 59 16.27 3.63 -6.01
N GLN A 60 16.56 2.48 -5.40
CA GLN A 60 17.52 1.52 -5.95
C GLN A 60 17.13 1.01 -7.35
N THR A 61 15.86 0.75 -7.58
CA THR A 61 15.37 0.30 -8.90
C THR A 61 15.61 1.36 -9.99
N SER A 62 15.46 2.65 -9.64
CA SER A 62 15.72 3.75 -10.57
C SER A 62 17.20 3.92 -10.94
N SER A 63 18.13 3.58 -10.03
CA SER A 63 19.56 3.67 -10.25
C SER A 63 20.18 2.47 -10.99
N SER A 64 19.56 1.29 -10.93
CA SER A 64 20.08 0.06 -11.56
C SER A 64 19.67 -0.12 -13.03
N THR A 65 18.95 0.84 -13.61
CA THR A 65 18.46 0.80 -15.01
C THR A 65 19.26 1.74 -15.94
N LEU A 66 20.44 2.22 -15.51
CA LEU A 66 21.41 2.94 -16.34
C LEU A 66 22.68 2.10 -16.50
#